data_AF-B9T8R2-F1
#
_entry.id   AF-B9T8R2-F1
#
_cell.length_a   1.000
_cell.length_b   1.000
_cell.length_c   1.000
_cell.angle_alpha   90.00
_cell.angle_beta   90.00
_cell.angle_gamma   90.00
#
_symmetry.space_group_name_H-M   'P 1'
#
loop_
_entity.id
_entity.type
_entity.pdbx_description
1 polymer ?
#
loop_
_entity_poly.entity_id
_entity_poly.type
_entity_poly.pdbx_seq_one_letter_code
_entity_poly.pdbx_strand_id
1 'polypeptide(L)'
;MYVFPNQKWSEFKLLGITLKLQEAAIFKGPYIRESYEKDEKIFVAFNMDSSLEKRPFLLSRDFVFAKSSGSKTDLFQGIIYRVERSTTILVEFGEDFHAQHYPSMKYDVSFSFNRVCLKRAHQAVEAASDPSFESYIFPCWGSRKIVPSSSPNIYYNNKLHPDQNSAVDRS
;
A
#
# COMPACT_ATOMS: atom_id res chain seq x y z
N MET A 1 23.33 14.20 4.10
CA MET A 1 23.01 14.55 2.69
C MET A 1 22.42 13.30 2.05
N TYR A 2 21.09 13.18 2.02
CA TYR A 2 20.44 12.01 1.40
C TYR A 2 20.29 12.25 -0.09
N VAL A 3 21.08 11.52 -0.87
CA VAL A 3 20.97 11.49 -2.33
C VAL A 3 19.74 10.65 -2.65
N PHE A 4 18.68 11.28 -3.16
CA PHE A 4 17.54 10.56 -3.72
C PHE A 4 18.06 9.67 -4.86
N PRO A 5 17.88 8.34 -4.81
CA PRO A 5 18.36 7.48 -5.88
C PRO A 5 17.51 7.76 -7.11
N ASN A 6 18.12 8.40 -8.10
CA ASN A 6 17.78 8.42 -9.53
C ASN A 6 16.33 8.02 -9.84
N GLN A 7 15.44 9.00 -9.76
CA GLN A 7 14.05 8.92 -10.17
C GLN A 7 14.00 8.80 -11.69
N LYS A 8 14.29 7.60 -12.20
CA LYS A 8 14.08 7.25 -13.59
C LYS A 8 12.59 7.40 -13.85
N TRP A 9 12.23 8.29 -14.77
CA TRP A 9 10.94 8.24 -15.42
C TRP A 9 10.72 6.81 -15.91
N SER A 10 9.62 6.19 -15.50
CA SER A 10 9.28 4.85 -15.99
C SER A 10 9.20 4.85 -17.52
N GLU A 11 9.61 3.75 -18.16
CA GLU A 11 9.36 3.52 -19.59
C GLU A 11 7.87 3.58 -19.91
N PHE A 12 7.04 3.22 -18.92
CA PHE A 12 5.60 3.36 -18.98
C PHE A 12 5.20 4.81 -18.71
N LYS A 13 4.68 5.47 -19.75
CA LYS A 13 4.14 6.81 -19.69
C LYS A 13 2.77 6.83 -20.36
N LEU A 14 1.82 7.49 -19.72
CA LEU A 14 0.55 7.85 -20.34
C LEU A 14 0.71 9.29 -20.81
N LEU A 15 0.59 9.55 -22.11
CA LEU A 15 0.83 10.87 -22.69
C LEU A 15 -0.48 11.57 -23.01
N GLY A 16 -0.56 12.87 -22.72
CA GLY A 16 -1.70 13.71 -23.08
C GLY A 16 -3.06 13.24 -22.55
N ILE A 17 -3.08 12.57 -21.39
CA ILE A 17 -4.33 12.09 -20.78
C ILE A 17 -5.05 13.20 -20.02
N THR A 18 -6.36 13.04 -19.86
CA THR A 18 -7.15 13.92 -19.00
C THR A 18 -7.25 13.29 -17.62
N LEU A 19 -6.94 14.08 -16.60
CA LEU A 19 -7.11 13.75 -15.19
C LEU A 19 -8.46 14.29 -14.73
N LYS A 20 -9.29 13.45 -14.10
CA LYS A 20 -10.63 13.85 -13.65
C LYS A 20 -10.68 13.89 -12.13
N LEU A 21 -11.28 14.94 -11.56
CA LEU A 21 -11.60 14.95 -10.14
C LEU A 21 -12.78 14.00 -9.89
N GLN A 22 -12.65 13.16 -8.88
CA GLN A 22 -13.64 12.17 -8.48
C GLN A 22 -13.73 12.14 -6.96
N GLU A 23 -14.91 12.38 -6.42
CA GLU A 23 -15.18 12.15 -5.00
C GLU A 23 -15.24 10.65 -4.74
N ALA A 24 -14.53 10.21 -3.71
CA ALA A 24 -14.65 8.85 -3.22
C ALA A 24 -14.69 8.82 -1.70
N ALA A 25 -15.52 7.92 -1.17
CA ALA A 25 -15.55 7.62 0.25
C ALA A 25 -14.22 7.00 0.68
N ILE A 26 -13.60 7.58 1.69
CA ILE A 26 -12.47 6.97 2.38
C ILE A 26 -13.02 6.11 3.50
N PHE A 27 -12.71 4.82 3.44
CA PHE A 27 -12.84 3.97 4.61
C PHE A 27 -11.60 4.17 5.48
N LYS A 28 -11.67 5.10 6.43
CA LYS A 28 -10.73 5.14 7.55
C LYS A 28 -11.08 3.97 8.47
N GLY A 29 -10.62 2.78 8.13
CA GLY A 29 -10.68 1.64 9.04
C GLY A 29 -9.55 1.79 10.06
N PRO A 30 -9.82 1.95 11.36
CA PRO A 30 -8.77 1.78 12.33
C PRO A 30 -8.51 0.28 12.47
N TYR A 31 -7.24 -0.08 12.61
CA TYR A 31 -6.90 -1.43 13.08
C TYR A 31 -7.49 -1.71 14.48
N ILE A 32 -8.05 -0.72 15.21
CA ILE A 32 -8.74 -0.89 16.50
C ILE A 32 -9.82 0.21 16.71
N ARG A 33 -11.08 -0.20 16.97
CA ARG A 33 -12.27 0.55 17.49
C ARG A 33 -13.13 1.42 16.55
N GLU A 34 -14.35 0.93 16.32
CA GLU A 34 -15.67 1.58 16.42
C GLU A 34 -15.79 3.10 16.20
N SER A 35 -15.66 3.54 14.94
CA SER A 35 -16.56 4.52 14.31
C SER A 35 -16.14 4.71 12.85
N TYR A 36 -16.99 4.32 11.90
CA TYR A 36 -16.74 4.53 10.48
C TYR A 36 -17.04 5.99 10.13
N GLU A 37 -16.12 6.90 10.41
CA GLU A 37 -16.20 8.25 9.84
C GLU A 37 -15.90 8.13 8.34
N LYS A 38 -16.98 8.25 7.56
CA LYS A 38 -16.92 8.27 6.10
C LYS A 38 -16.47 9.67 5.69
N ASP A 39 -15.15 9.86 5.63
CA ASP A 39 -14.61 11.09 5.06
C ASP A 39 -14.72 11.03 3.54
N GLU A 40 -15.38 12.01 2.95
CA GLU A 40 -15.41 12.21 1.51
C GLU A 40 -14.18 13.03 1.12
N LYS A 41 -13.37 12.49 0.20
CA LYS A 41 -12.19 13.16 -0.32
C LYS A 41 -12.23 13.19 -1.84
N ILE A 42 -11.73 14.28 -2.39
CA ILE A 42 -11.55 14.45 -3.83
C ILE A 42 -10.25 13.74 -4.22
N PHE A 43 -10.38 12.76 -5.12
CA PHE A 43 -9.27 12.07 -5.76
C PHE A 43 -9.15 12.48 -7.21
N VAL A 44 -8.00 12.20 -7.80
CA VAL A 44 -7.78 12.28 -9.23
C VAL A 44 -7.88 10.89 -9.83
N ALA A 45 -8.77 10.74 -10.80
CA ALA A 45 -9.06 9.51 -11.50
C ALA A 45 -8.61 9.56 -12.96
N PHE A 46 -7.96 8.50 -13.42
CA PHE A 46 -7.66 8.28 -14.83
C PHE A 46 -7.53 6.80 -15.16
N ASN A 47 -7.70 6.47 -16.43
CA ASN A 47 -7.63 5.10 -16.94
C ASN A 47 -6.24 4.84 -17.56
N MET A 48 -5.70 3.66 -17.29
CA MET A 48 -4.44 3.15 -17.82
C MET A 48 -4.63 2.17 -19.01
N ASP A 49 -5.67 2.36 -19.84
CA ASP A 49 -6.02 1.51 -21.00
C ASP A 49 -4.99 1.49 -22.15
N SER A 50 -3.72 1.79 -21.87
CA SER A 50 -2.61 1.34 -22.70
C SER A 50 -2.55 -0.20 -22.69
N SER A 51 -2.31 -0.81 -23.85
CA SER A 51 -2.25 -2.26 -24.14
C SER A 51 -2.02 -3.17 -22.91
N LEU A 52 -2.92 -4.13 -22.69
CA LEU A 52 -2.89 -5.08 -21.56
C LEU A 52 -1.52 -5.72 -21.31
N GLU A 53 -0.76 -6.01 -22.36
CA GLU A 53 0.55 -6.66 -22.30
C GLU A 53 1.65 -5.82 -21.63
N LYS A 54 1.46 -4.50 -21.53
CA LYS A 54 2.44 -3.53 -21.05
C LYS A 54 1.98 -2.81 -19.78
N ARG A 55 0.97 -3.33 -19.10
CA ARG A 55 0.41 -2.71 -17.90
C ARG A 55 1.37 -2.87 -16.70
N PRO A 56 1.84 -1.78 -16.07
CA PRO A 56 2.57 -1.88 -14.81
C PRO A 56 1.67 -2.43 -13.68
N PHE A 57 2.24 -3.28 -12.83
CA PHE A 57 1.61 -3.74 -11.59
C PHE A 57 1.69 -2.63 -10.54
N LEU A 58 0.66 -1.79 -10.49
CA LEU A 58 0.54 -0.71 -9.50
C LEU A 58 -0.22 -1.16 -8.26
N LEU A 59 0.31 -0.78 -7.11
CA LEU A 59 -0.28 -1.01 -5.80
C LEU A 59 -0.70 0.31 -5.14
N SER A 60 -1.53 0.20 -4.10
CA SER A 60 -1.75 1.32 -3.20
C SER A 60 -0.41 1.80 -2.63
N ARG A 61 -0.26 3.11 -2.50
CA ARG A 61 0.96 3.81 -2.03
C ARG A 61 2.14 3.83 -3.00
N ASP A 62 1.98 3.35 -4.23
CA ASP A 62 2.91 3.70 -5.31
C ASP A 62 2.79 5.19 -5.65
N PHE A 63 3.84 5.74 -6.27
CA PHE A 63 3.89 7.16 -6.64
C PHE A 63 3.46 7.36 -8.09
N VAL A 64 2.76 8.47 -8.31
CA VAL A 64 2.36 8.96 -9.63
C VAL A 64 2.98 10.33 -9.81
N PHE A 65 3.51 10.59 -11.00
CA PHE A 65 4.02 11.90 -11.39
C PHE A 65 3.20 12.39 -12.56
N ALA A 66 2.54 13.54 -12.39
CA ALA A 66 1.79 14.20 -13.44
C ALA A 66 2.51 15.46 -13.87
N LYS A 67 2.69 15.61 -15.17
CA LYS A 67 3.28 16.80 -15.79
C LYS A 67 2.30 17.35 -16.81
N SER A 68 2.05 18.66 -16.77
CA SER A 68 1.27 19.34 -17.79
C SER A 68 1.87 19.13 -19.19
N SER A 69 1.08 18.63 -20.14
CA SER A 69 1.56 18.38 -21.50
C SER A 69 1.92 19.71 -22.16
N GLY A 70 3.19 19.87 -22.57
CA GLY A 70 3.70 21.10 -23.19
C GLY A 70 4.35 22.12 -22.25
N SER A 71 4.15 22.04 -20.92
CA SER A 71 4.94 22.82 -19.94
C SER A 71 6.13 21.98 -19.46
N LYS A 72 7.27 22.62 -19.20
CA LYS A 72 8.46 21.96 -18.64
C LYS A 72 8.55 22.05 -17.13
N THR A 73 7.74 22.91 -16.50
CA THR A 73 7.98 23.41 -15.15
C THR A 73 7.16 22.67 -14.11
N ASP A 74 5.97 22.17 -14.48
CA ASP A 74 5.01 21.69 -13.50
C ASP A 74 5.11 20.16 -13.40
N LEU A 75 5.66 19.68 -12.27
CA LEU A 75 5.72 18.27 -11.93
C LEU A 75 5.02 18.05 -10.59
N PHE A 76 3.85 17.45 -10.64
CA PHE A 76 3.05 17.12 -9.47
C PHE A 76 3.29 15.68 -9.07
N GLN A 77 3.51 15.47 -7.77
CA GLN A 77 3.61 14.13 -7.20
C GLN A 77 2.29 13.77 -6.52
N GLY A 78 1.78 12.58 -6.84
CA GLY A 78 0.63 11.97 -6.20
C GLY A 78 0.95 10.59 -5.65
N ILE A 79 0.06 10.09 -4.79
CA ILE A 79 0.13 8.76 -4.19
C ILE A 79 -1.09 7.98 -4.62
N ILE A 80 -0.90 6.76 -5.13
CA ILE A 80 -2.01 5.88 -5.49
C ILE A 80 -2.78 5.51 -4.23
N TYR A 81 -4.06 5.86 -4.18
CA TYR A 81 -4.95 5.42 -3.13
C TYR A 81 -5.38 3.97 -3.37
N ARG A 82 -5.92 3.69 -4.58
CA ARG A 82 -6.28 2.34 -5.02
C ARG A 82 -6.36 2.23 -6.54
N VAL A 83 -6.35 1.00 -7.02
CA VAL A 83 -6.62 0.66 -8.43
C VAL A 83 -7.96 -0.07 -8.49
N GLU A 84 -8.91 0.45 -9.26
CA GLU A 84 -10.25 -0.09 -9.45
C GLU A 84 -10.35 -0.84 -10.77
N ARG A 85 -11.00 -2.03 -10.73
CA ARG A 85 -11.24 -2.88 -11.91
C ARG A 85 -10.00 -3.14 -12.75
N SER A 86 -8.83 -3.07 -12.13
CA SER A 86 -7.53 -3.21 -12.77
C SER A 86 -7.25 -2.19 -13.88
N THR A 87 -8.04 -1.11 -14.03
CA THR A 87 -7.88 -0.13 -15.13
C THR A 87 -7.90 1.31 -14.68
N THR A 88 -8.73 1.63 -13.70
CA THR A 88 -8.93 2.99 -13.19
C THR A 88 -8.07 3.20 -11.97
N ILE A 89 -7.25 4.24 -11.97
CA ILE A 89 -6.36 4.57 -10.86
C ILE A 89 -6.94 5.77 -10.13
N LEU A 90 -7.09 5.65 -8.81
CA LEU A 90 -7.41 6.77 -7.93
C LEU A 90 -6.13 7.24 -7.23
N VAL A 91 -5.84 8.52 -7.39
CA VAL A 91 -4.61 9.14 -6.91
C VAL A 91 -4.94 10.33 -6.03
N GLU A 92 -4.24 10.42 -4.92
CA GLU A 92 -4.24 11.59 -4.05
C GLU A 92 -3.08 12.51 -4.48
N PHE A 93 -3.40 13.74 -4.87
CA PHE A 93 -2.42 14.79 -5.15
C PHE A 93 -2.42 15.85 -4.06
N GLY A 94 -1.35 16.64 -4.00
CA GLY A 94 -1.28 17.80 -3.13
C GLY A 94 -2.13 18.97 -3.63
N GLU A 95 -2.35 19.95 -2.75
CA GLU A 95 -3.13 21.16 -3.05
C GLU A 95 -2.54 21.97 -4.23
N ASP A 96 -1.24 21.86 -4.47
CA ASP A 96 -0.53 22.47 -5.58
C ASP A 96 -1.07 22.00 -6.95
N PHE A 97 -1.39 20.71 -7.06
CA PHE A 97 -2.05 20.16 -8.25
C PHE A 97 -3.48 20.71 -8.38
N HIS A 98 -4.25 20.69 -7.28
CA HIS A 98 -5.65 21.11 -7.30
C HIS A 98 -5.81 22.60 -7.64
N ALA A 99 -4.87 23.45 -7.21
CA ALA A 99 -4.86 24.87 -7.52
C ALA A 99 -4.61 25.19 -9.01
N GLN A 100 -3.89 24.31 -9.72
CA GLN A 100 -3.48 24.53 -11.12
C GLN A 100 -4.31 23.70 -12.11
N HIS A 101 -5.00 22.67 -11.63
CA HIS A 101 -5.75 21.76 -12.48
C HIS A 101 -7.03 22.41 -13.04
N TYR A 102 -7.28 22.18 -14.32
CA TYR A 102 -8.56 22.47 -14.97
C TYR A 102 -8.97 21.33 -15.91
N PRO A 103 -10.29 21.12 -16.15
CA PRO A 103 -10.78 19.90 -16.81
C PRO A 103 -10.27 19.64 -18.24
N SER A 104 -9.93 20.69 -18.99
CA SER A 104 -9.39 20.57 -20.36
C SER A 104 -7.87 20.37 -20.40
N MET A 105 -7.19 20.45 -19.25
CA MET A 105 -5.75 20.28 -19.16
C MET A 105 -5.33 18.83 -19.45
N LYS A 106 -4.25 18.70 -20.21
CA LYS A 106 -3.66 17.40 -20.57
C LYS A 106 -2.41 17.16 -19.75
N TYR A 107 -2.21 15.92 -19.34
CA TYR A 107 -1.07 15.53 -18.53
C TYR A 107 -0.35 14.33 -19.13
N ASP A 108 0.97 14.38 -19.02
CA ASP A 108 1.86 13.25 -19.18
C ASP A 108 2.10 12.65 -17.80
N VAL A 109 1.72 11.39 -17.63
CA VAL A 109 1.76 10.67 -16.36
C VAL A 109 2.79 9.55 -16.40
N SER A 110 3.57 9.43 -15.33
CA SER A 110 4.50 8.32 -15.10
C SER A 110 4.37 7.79 -13.67
N PHE A 111 4.96 6.62 -13.42
CA PHE A 111 4.79 5.90 -12.16
C PHE A 111 6.16 5.56 -11.54
N SER A 112 6.20 5.48 -10.21
CA SER A 112 7.31 4.89 -9.48
C SER A 112 6.80 3.89 -8.45
N PHE A 113 7.38 2.69 -8.48
CA PHE A 113 6.97 1.58 -7.63
C PHE A 113 7.57 1.70 -6.24
N ASN A 114 6.73 1.68 -5.22
CA ASN A 114 7.12 1.59 -3.83
C ASN A 114 7.47 0.13 -3.49
N ARG A 115 8.68 -0.31 -3.87
CA ARG A 115 9.16 -1.68 -3.60
C ARG A 115 9.57 -1.93 -2.15
N VAL A 116 9.19 -1.05 -1.22
CA VAL A 116 9.55 -1.19 0.20
C VAL A 116 8.97 -2.48 0.79
N CYS A 117 7.72 -2.82 0.48
CA CYS A 117 7.11 -4.06 0.97
C CYS A 117 7.89 -5.30 0.49
N LEU A 118 8.29 -5.32 -0.79
CA LEU A 118 9.09 -6.40 -1.34
C LEU A 118 10.48 -6.47 -0.68
N LYS A 119 11.15 -5.34 -0.49
CA LYS A 119 12.44 -5.27 0.23
C LYS A 119 12.33 -5.79 1.66
N ARG A 120 11.26 -5.41 2.38
CA ARG A 120 11.00 -5.89 3.75
C ARG A 120 10.71 -7.38 3.79
N ALA A 121 9.96 -7.91 2.82
CA ALA A 121 9.72 -9.34 2.72
C ALA A 121 11.03 -10.11 2.54
N HIS A 122 11.91 -9.64 1.65
CA HIS A 122 13.25 -10.23 1.50
C HIS A 122 14.08 -10.15 2.78
N GLN A 123 14.11 -8.99 3.44
CA GLN A 123 14.80 -8.82 4.72
C GLN A 123 14.25 -9.75 5.81
N ALA A 124 12.93 -9.96 5.86
CA ALA A 124 12.30 -10.85 6.83
C ALA A 124 12.68 -12.32 6.58
N VAL A 125 12.74 -12.75 5.32
CA VAL A 125 13.20 -14.10 4.95
C VAL A 125 14.68 -14.30 5.30
N GLU A 126 15.51 -13.28 5.04
CA GLU A 126 16.93 -13.31 5.40
C GLU A 126 17.12 -13.39 6.93
N ALA A 127 16.38 -12.57 7.70
CA ALA A 127 16.40 -12.62 9.16
C ALA A 127 15.89 -13.96 9.72
N ALA A 128 14.87 -14.55 9.08
CA ALA A 128 14.34 -15.87 9.44
C ALA A 128 15.31 -17.02 9.13
N SER A 129 16.36 -16.78 8.34
CA SER A 129 17.38 -17.78 8.02
C SER A 129 18.45 -17.92 9.12
N ASP A 130 18.42 -17.06 10.14
CA ASP A 130 19.28 -17.21 11.31
C ASP A 130 18.90 -18.49 12.09
N PRO A 131 19.84 -19.42 12.31
CA PRO A 131 19.58 -20.71 12.98
C PRO A 131 18.94 -20.60 14.36
N SER A 132 19.10 -19.46 15.05
CA SER A 132 18.46 -19.21 16.35
C SER A 132 16.94 -19.18 16.27
N PHE A 133 16.36 -18.86 15.10
CA PHE A 133 14.92 -18.84 14.87
C PHE A 133 14.35 -20.15 14.30
N GLU A 134 15.19 -21.08 13.85
CA GLU A 134 14.76 -22.30 13.14
C GLU A 134 13.73 -23.10 13.96
N SER A 135 13.98 -23.30 15.26
CA SER A 135 13.07 -24.03 16.16
C SER A 135 11.74 -23.31 16.45
N TYR A 136 11.68 -21.99 16.24
CA TYR A 136 10.47 -21.18 16.44
C TYR A 136 9.64 -21.04 15.16
N ILE A 137 10.31 -20.90 14.01
CA ILE A 137 9.66 -20.70 12.71
C ILE A 137 9.26 -22.04 12.08
N PHE A 138 10.09 -23.08 12.26
CA PHE A 138 9.84 -24.44 11.78
C PHE A 138 9.87 -25.43 12.95
N PRO A 139 8.86 -25.40 13.85
CA PRO A 139 8.82 -26.28 15.01
C PRO A 139 8.74 -27.74 14.57
N CYS A 140 9.85 -28.47 14.69
CA CYS A 140 9.88 -29.91 14.49
C CYS A 140 9.37 -30.61 15.76
N TRP A 141 8.78 -31.81 15.61
CA TRP A 141 8.21 -32.58 16.72
C TRP A 141 9.21 -32.83 17.88
N GLY A 142 10.52 -32.84 17.58
CA GLY A 142 11.58 -33.21 18.53
C GLY A 142 12.11 -32.13 19.47
N SER A 143 11.79 -30.84 19.28
CA SER A 143 12.41 -29.74 20.07
C SER A 143 11.44 -28.97 20.98
N ARG A 144 10.18 -29.43 21.12
CA ARG A 144 9.16 -28.72 21.90
C ARG A 144 9.58 -28.59 23.37
N LYS A 145 10.15 -27.44 23.72
CA LYS A 145 10.38 -27.05 25.12
C LYS A 145 9.00 -26.76 25.71
N ILE A 146 8.49 -27.68 26.52
CA ILE A 146 7.28 -27.46 27.31
C ILE A 146 7.62 -26.34 28.31
N VAL A 147 7.09 -25.14 28.07
CA VAL A 147 7.17 -24.06 29.06
C VAL A 147 6.14 -24.40 30.14
N PRO A 148 6.54 -24.56 31.41
CA PRO A 148 5.59 -24.78 32.49
C PRO A 148 4.68 -23.56 32.61
N SER A 149 3.36 -23.74 32.56
CA SER A 149 2.39 -22.65 32.73
C SER A 149 2.52 -22.08 34.14
N SER A 150 3.19 -20.95 34.30
CA SER A 150 3.52 -20.39 35.62
C SER A 150 2.51 -19.37 36.15
N SER A 151 1.41 -19.08 35.44
CA SER A 151 0.38 -18.16 35.94
C SER A 151 -1.01 -18.47 35.36
N PRO A 152 -2.10 -18.25 36.11
CA PRO A 152 -3.45 -18.38 35.59
C PRO A 152 -3.67 -17.35 34.46
N ASN A 153 -4.10 -17.83 33.29
CA ASN A 153 -4.46 -16.98 32.15
C ASN A 153 -5.62 -16.05 32.55
N ILE A 154 -5.32 -14.78 32.81
CA ILE A 154 -6.35 -13.74 32.98
C ILE A 154 -6.78 -13.32 31.58
N TYR A 155 -7.83 -13.94 31.07
CA TYR A 155 -8.39 -13.61 29.76
C TYR A 155 -9.06 -12.23 29.81
N TYR A 156 -8.69 -11.33 28.89
CA TYR A 156 -9.40 -10.06 28.68
C TYR A 156 -10.81 -10.26 28.11
N ASN A 157 -11.04 -11.39 27.43
CA ASN A 157 -12.33 -11.79 26.89
C ASN A 157 -12.84 -13.04 27.62
N ASN A 158 -13.91 -12.89 28.39
CA ASN A 158 -14.41 -13.94 29.28
C ASN A 158 -15.31 -14.96 28.56
N LYS A 159 -15.49 -14.83 27.24
CA LYS A 159 -16.36 -15.68 26.42
C LYS A 159 -15.59 -16.30 25.25
N LEU A 160 -14.57 -17.08 25.56
CA LEU A 160 -13.86 -17.88 24.56
C LEU A 160 -14.56 -19.24 24.38
N HIS A 161 -14.70 -19.67 23.12
CA HIS A 161 -15.15 -21.02 22.78
C HIS A 161 -14.10 -22.05 23.26
N PRO A 162 -14.47 -23.30 23.59
CA PRO A 162 -13.51 -24.34 24.02
C PRO A 162 -12.27 -24.50 23.14
N ASP A 163 -12.42 -24.34 21.82
CA ASP A 163 -11.29 -24.41 20.87
C ASP A 163 -10.35 -23.20 20.98
N GLN A 164 -10.89 -22.02 21.29
CA GLN A 164 -10.10 -20.81 21.50
C GLN A 164 -9.31 -20.90 22.80
N ASN A 165 -9.92 -21.41 23.88
CA ASN A 165 -9.22 -21.71 25.13
C ASN A 165 -8.08 -22.71 24.91
N SER A 166 -8.38 -23.80 24.19
CA SER A 166 -7.39 -24.82 23.84
C SER A 166 -6.24 -24.28 22.99
N ALA A 167 -6.48 -23.26 22.14
CA ALA A 167 -5.44 -22.63 21.34
C ALA A 167 -4.53 -21.72 22.19
N VAL A 168 -5.09 -20.98 23.15
CA VAL A 168 -4.30 -20.12 24.06
C VAL A 168 -3.46 -20.96 25.01
N ASP A 169 -4.01 -22.05 25.56
CA ASP A 169 -3.27 -22.94 26.45
C ASP A 169 -2.14 -23.72 25.74
N ARG A 170 -2.13 -23.74 24.40
CA ARG A 170 -1.13 -24.44 23.57
C ARG A 170 -0.07 -23.52 22.94
N SER A 171 -0.21 -22.19 23.05
CA SER A 171 0.77 -21.22 22.53
C SER A 171 1.93 -21.04 23.50
#